data_AF-A0A377LQG5-F1
#
_entry.id   AF-A0A377LQG5-F1
#
_cell.length_a   1.000
_cell.length_b   1.000
_cell.length_c   1.000
_cell.angle_alpha   90.00
_cell.angle_beta   90.00
_cell.angle_gamma   90.00
#
_symmetry.space_group_name_H-M   'P 1'
#
loop_
_entity.id
_entity.type
_entity.pdbx_description
1 polymer ?
#
loop_
_entity_poly.entity_id
_entity_poly.type
_entity_poly.pdbx_seq_one_letter_code
_entity_poly.pdbx_strand_id
1 'polypeptide(L)' 'MMAESQPLSAAPEGAEYLRAVLRAPVYEAVQVTPLQKMEKLSSRLDNVILVKREDRQPVHSFKLRGPTR' A
#
# COMPACT_ATOMS: atom_id res chain seq x y z
N MET A 1 -18.26 -13.85 1.87
CA MET A 1 -17.25 -14.93 1.80
C MET A 1 -15.90 -14.27 1.96
N MET A 2 -15.21 -14.53 3.06
CA MET A 2 -13.88 -13.99 3.31
C MET A 2 -12.90 -14.77 2.42
N ALA A 3 -12.14 -14.07 1.58
CA ALA A 3 -11.11 -14.72 0.78
C ALA A 3 -10.06 -15.29 1.73
N GLU A 4 -9.95 -16.61 1.80
CA GLU A 4 -8.88 -17.26 2.58
C GLU A 4 -7.53 -16.78 2.06
N SER A 5 -6.74 -16.18 2.94
CA SER A 5 -5.38 -15.76 2.63
C SER A 5 -4.51 -17.01 2.51
N GLN A 6 -4.28 -17.46 1.29
CA GLN A 6 -3.35 -18.54 1.03
C GLN A 6 -1.94 -18.10 1.49
N PRO A 7 -1.27 -18.86 2.37
CA PRO A 7 0.03 -18.46 2.88
C PRO A 7 1.04 -18.47 1.73
N LEU A 8 1.87 -17.42 1.70
CA LEU A 8 2.99 -17.35 0.77
C LEU A 8 3.98 -18.48 1.07
N SER A 9 4.54 -19.06 0.01
CA SER A 9 5.65 -20.01 0.10
C SER A 9 6.89 -19.35 0.72
N ALA A 10 7.86 -20.17 1.18
CA ALA A 10 9.08 -19.66 1.83
C ALA A 10 9.94 -18.79 0.90
N ALA A 11 9.83 -19.00 -0.42
CA ALA A 11 10.49 -18.20 -1.46
C ALA A 11 9.46 -17.89 -2.56
N PRO A 12 8.56 -16.91 -2.33
CA PRO A 12 7.46 -16.66 -3.23
C PRO A 12 7.92 -15.97 -4.51
N GLU A 13 7.48 -16.51 -5.64
CA GLU A 13 7.74 -15.92 -6.95
C GLU A 13 6.86 -14.69 -7.20
N GLY A 14 7.21 -13.88 -8.21
CA GLY A 14 6.47 -12.65 -8.53
C GLY A 14 4.98 -12.88 -8.81
N ALA A 15 4.65 -13.99 -9.47
CA ALA A 15 3.25 -14.36 -9.74
C ALA A 15 2.48 -14.71 -8.46
N GLU A 16 3.16 -15.28 -7.47
CA GLU A 16 2.57 -15.60 -6.17
C GLU A 16 2.27 -14.34 -5.37
N TYR A 17 3.22 -13.40 -5.31
CA TYR A 17 3.02 -12.08 -4.70
C TYR A 17 1.89 -11.29 -5.37
N LEU A 18 1.83 -11.28 -6.71
CA LEU A 18 0.77 -10.57 -7.42
C LEU A 18 -0.61 -11.11 -7.04
N ARG A 19 -0.77 -12.44 -6.99
CA ARG A 19 -2.03 -13.08 -6.56
C ARG A 19 -2.37 -12.72 -5.11
N ALA A 20 -1.38 -12.73 -4.21
CA ALA A 20 -1.59 -12.38 -2.81
C ALA A 20 -2.00 -10.91 -2.62
N VAL A 21 -1.33 -9.98 -3.31
CA VAL A 21 -1.65 -8.54 -3.24
C VAL A 21 -3.08 -8.25 -3.75
N LEU A 22 -3.49 -8.89 -4.85
CA LEU A 22 -4.83 -8.70 -5.42
C LEU A 22 -5.95 -9.29 -4.56
N ARG A 23 -5.66 -10.32 -3.76
CA ARG A 23 -6.63 -11.01 -2.90
C ARG A 23 -6.61 -10.53 -1.44
N ALA A 24 -5.70 -9.64 -1.08
CA ALA A 24 -5.54 -9.19 0.28
C ALA A 24 -6.79 -8.42 0.77
N PRO A 25 -7.35 -8.74 1.94
CA PRO A 25 -8.54 -8.08 2.48
C PRO A 25 -8.20 -6.72 3.13
N VAL A 26 -7.44 -5.87 2.44
CA VAL A 26 -6.92 -4.62 3.02
C VAL A 26 -7.97 -3.51 3.07
N TYR A 27 -8.93 -3.52 2.15
CA TYR A 27 -9.87 -2.40 1.94
C TYR A 27 -10.98 -2.30 3.00
N GLU A 28 -11.15 -3.31 3.86
CA GLU A 28 -12.09 -3.23 4.97
C GLU A 28 -11.63 -2.25 6.06
N ALA A 29 -10.31 -2.07 6.21
CA ALA A 29 -9.71 -1.25 7.26
C ALA A 29 -8.92 -0.04 6.75
N VAL A 30 -8.69 0.09 5.44
CA VAL A 30 -7.85 1.16 4.86
C VAL A 30 -8.56 1.96 3.78
N GLN A 31 -8.22 3.24 3.68
CA GLN A 31 -8.65 4.10 2.59
C GLN A 31 -7.57 4.24 1.52
N VAL A 32 -8.00 4.63 0.31
CA VAL A 32 -7.08 5.09 -0.73
C VAL A 32 -6.58 6.47 -0.35
N THR A 33 -5.28 6.57 -0.06
CA THR A 33 -4.64 7.84 0.28
C THR A 33 -4.20 8.57 -0.99
N PRO A 34 -4.17 9.91 -1.00
CA PRO A 34 -3.84 10.68 -2.20
C PRO A 34 -2.35 10.55 -2.55
N LEU A 35 -2.07 10.60 -3.85
CA LEU A 35 -0.74 10.84 -4.40
C LEU A 35 -0.64 12.33 -4.70
N GLN A 36 0.18 13.06 -3.94
CA GLN A 36 0.25 14.52 -3.99
C GLN A 36 1.58 14.98 -4.55
N LYS A 37 1.56 15.97 -5.45
CA LYS A 37 2.79 16.61 -5.92
C LYS A 37 3.34 17.57 -4.87
N MET A 38 4.64 17.49 -4.63
CA MET A 38 5.35 18.38 -3.72
C MET A 38 5.95 19.54 -4.53
N GLU A 39 5.19 20.60 -4.77
CA GLU A 39 5.60 21.71 -5.65
C GLU A 39 6.96 22.30 -5.29
N LYS A 40 7.15 22.73 -4.03
CA LYS A 40 8.43 23.31 -3.57
C LYS A 40 9.62 22.36 -3.76
N LEU A 41 9.43 21.08 -3.46
CA LEU A 41 10.50 20.09 -3.54
C LEU A 41 10.80 19.72 -4.99
N SER A 42 9.75 19.65 -5.82
CA SER A 42 9.85 19.38 -7.25
C SER A 42 10.60 20.48 -7.96
N SER A 43 10.26 21.75 -7.69
CA SER A 43 10.99 22.91 -8.24
C SER A 43 12.43 22.98 -7.75
N ARG A 44 12.71 22.61 -6.49
CA ARG A 44 14.06 22.66 -5.93
C ARG A 44 14.99 21.58 -6.50
N LEU A 45 14.45 20.41 -6.85
CA LEU A 45 15.21 19.26 -7.32
C LEU A 45 15.09 19.04 -8.84
N ASP A 46 14.42 19.94 -9.54
CA ASP A 46 14.12 19.86 -10.98
C ASP A 46 13.59 18.48 -11.41
N ASN A 47 12.66 17.94 -10.61
CA ASN A 47 12.05 16.64 -10.85
C ASN A 47 10.60 16.60 -10.34
N VAL A 48 9.77 15.70 -10.86
CA VAL A 48 8.40 15.52 -10.38
C VAL A 48 8.41 14.65 -9.13
N ILE A 49 8.25 15.28 -7.97
CA ILE A 49 8.24 14.57 -6.69
C ILE A 49 6.82 14.41 -6.18
N LEU A 50 6.40 13.16 -6.05
CA LEU A 50 5.08 12.74 -5.61
C LEU A 50 5.19 12.04 -4.25
N VAL A 51 4.28 12.38 -3.33
CA VAL A 51 4.17 11.74 -2.02
C VAL A 51 2.85 10.99 -1.90
N LYS A 52 2.94 9.70 -1.52
CA LYS A 52 1.79 8.89 -1.16
C LYS A 52 1.44 9.14 0.31
N ARG A 53 0.28 9.73 0.57
CA ARG A 53 -0.11 10.23 1.91
C ARG A 53 -0.64 9.14 2.84
N GLU A 54 0.15 8.09 3.09
CA GLU A 54 -0.20 7.00 4.03
C GLU A 54 -0.39 7.46 5.48
N ASP A 55 0.08 8.67 5.82
CA ASP A 55 -0.22 9.35 7.09
C ASP A 55 -1.71 9.69 7.28
N ARG A 56 -2.50 9.70 6.20
CA ARG A 56 -3.94 9.95 6.24
C ARG A 56 -4.77 8.70 6.54
N GLN A 57 -4.14 7.56 6.78
CA GLN A 57 -4.85 6.40 7.32
C GLN A 57 -5.29 6.66 8.76
N PRO A 58 -6.32 5.94 9.27
CA PRO A 58 -6.79 6.10 10.65
C PRO A 58 -5.71 5.93 11.73
N VAL A 59 -4.67 5.12 11.47
CA VAL A 59 -3.53 4.90 12.39
C VAL A 59 -2.29 5.73 12.03
N HIS A 60 -2.45 6.74 11.19
CA HIS A 60 -1.39 7.65 10.73
C HIS A 60 -0.17 6.97 10.09
N SER A 61 -0.32 5.74 9.62
CA SER A 61 0.74 4.99 8.95
C SER A 61 0.17 3.90 8.06
N PHE A 62 1.02 3.36 7.18
CA PHE A 62 0.65 2.31 6.23
C PHE A 62 0.41 0.92 6.88
N LYS A 63 0.63 0.76 8.19
CA LYS A 63 0.68 -0.55 8.85
C LYS A 63 -0.62 -1.35 8.75
N LEU A 64 -1.78 -0.69 8.61
CA LEU A 64 -3.07 -1.35 8.37
C LEU A 64 -3.15 -2.08 7.02
N ARG A 65 -2.23 -1.81 6.09
CA ARG A 65 -2.17 -2.54 4.80
C ARG A 65 -1.53 -3.92 4.94
N GLY A 66 -0.85 -4.19 6.05
CA GLY A 66 -0.30 -5.51 6.34
C GLY A 66 -1.40 -6.49 6.76
N PRO A 67 -1.13 -7.80 6.70
CA PRO A 67 -2.04 -8.78 7.24
C PRO A 67 -2.33 -8.45 8.71
N THR A 68 -3.60 -8.17 9.00
CA THR A 68 -4.08 -8.10 10.38
C THR A 68 -4.29 -9.55 10.78
N ARG A 69 -3.46 -10.03 11.71
CA ARG A 69 -3.72 -11.33 12.34
C ARG A 69 -4.78 -11.15 13.42
#